data_AF-A0A3L7LRM0-F1
#
_entry.id   AF-A0A3L7LRM0-F1
#
_cell.length_a   1.000
_cell.length_b   1.000
_cell.length_c   1.000
_cell.angle_alpha   90.00
_cell.angle_beta   90.00
_cell.angle_gamma   90.00
#
_symmetry.space_group_name_H-M   'P 1'
#
loop_
_entity.id
_entity.type
_entity.pdbx_description
1 polymer ?
#
loop_
_entity_poly.entity_id
_entity_poly.type
_entity_poly.pdbx_seq_one_letter_code
_entity_poly.pdbx_strand_id
1 'polypeptide(L)' 'MNDSELYALGARLGAALKRDHTFITCAESCTGGWVAKTITDVS' A
#
# COMPACT_ATOMS: atom_id res chain seq x y z
N MET A 1 -13.50 1.65 6.53
CA MET A 1 -12.04 1.80 6.48
C MET A 1 -11.73 3.27 6.53
N ASN A 2 -10.99 3.73 7.52
CA ASN A 2 -10.55 5.13 7.65
C ASN A 2 -9.06 5.26 7.26
N ASP A 3 -8.57 6.51 7.21
CA ASP A 3 -7.19 6.79 6.81
C ASP A 3 -6.14 6.12 7.70
N SER A 4 -6.41 6.00 9.00
CA SER A 4 -5.50 5.34 9.93
C SER A 4 -5.40 3.83 9.70
N GLU A 5 -6.52 3.18 9.36
CA GLU A 5 -6.56 1.76 9.02
C GLU A 5 -5.82 1.49 7.70
N LEU A 6 -6.02 2.37 6.70
CA LEU A 6 -5.31 2.30 5.42
C LEU A 6 -3.80 2.49 5.59
N TYR A 7 -3.38 3.48 6.38
CA TYR A 7 -1.96 3.71 6.69
C TYR A 7 -1.34 2.50 7.38
N ALA A 8 -2.01 1.93 8.40
CA ALA A 8 -1.53 0.76 9.11
C ALA A 8 -1.40 -0.47 8.19
N LEU A 9 -2.34 -0.65 7.25
CA LEU A 9 -2.27 -1.70 6.24
C LEU A 9 -1.10 -1.49 5.27
N GLY A 10 -0.91 -0.26 4.78
CA GLY A 10 0.22 0.10 3.92
C GLY A 10 1.56 -0.19 4.58
N ALA A 11 1.73 0.20 5.85
CA ALA A 11 2.97 0.01 6.60
C ALA A 11 3.29 -1.48 6.80
N ARG A 12 2.26 -2.28 7.13
CA ARG A 12 2.39 -3.74 7.26
C ARG A 12 2.78 -4.40 5.94
N LEU A 13 2.15 -4.00 4.83
CA LEU A 13 2.49 -4.52 3.51
C LEU A 13 3.92 -4.16 3.11
N GLY A 14 4.31 -2.89 3.29
CA GLY A 14 5.66 -2.42 2.99
C GLY A 14 6.74 -3.17 3.79
N ALA A 15 6.49 -3.44 5.08
CA ALA A 15 7.40 -4.23 5.90
C ALA A 15 7.55 -5.68 5.40
N ALA A 16 6.45 -6.31 4.97
CA ALA A 16 6.48 -7.67 4.42
C ALA A 16 7.26 -7.73 3.09
N LEU A 17 6.98 -6.81 2.16
CA LEU A 17 7.67 -6.74 0.86
C LEU A 17 9.18 -6.52 1.02
N LYS A 18 9.58 -5.62 1.94
CA LYS A 18 10.99 -5.37 2.27
C LYS A 18 11.68 -6.60 2.85
N ARG A 19 11.04 -7.28 3.82
CA ARG A 19 11.57 -8.52 4.43
C ARG A 19 11.79 -9.60 3.38
N ASP A 20 10.86 -9.72 2.43
CA ASP A 20 10.84 -10.82 1.46
C ASP A 20 11.56 -10.47 0.15
N HIS A 21 12.14 -9.26 0.03
CA HIS A 21 12.77 -8.74 -1.20
C HIS A 21 11.87 -8.85 -2.44
N THR A 22 10.57 -8.60 -2.27
CA THR A 22 9.57 -8.74 -3.34
C THR A 22 8.99 -7.40 -3.75
N PHE A 23 8.42 -7.38 -4.95
CA PHE A 23 7.75 -6.23 -5.53
C PHE A 23 6.26 -6.51 -5.70
N ILE A 24 5.47 -5.45 -5.70
CA ILE A 24 4.02 -5.48 -5.98
C ILE A 24 3.72 -4.53 -7.15
N THR A 25 2.67 -4.84 -7.89
CA THR A 25 2.11 -3.95 -8.93
C THR A 25 0.62 -3.80 -8.73
N CYS A 26 0.07 -2.65 -9.12
CA CYS A 26 -1.36 -2.34 -9.03
C CYS A 26 -1.91 -1.99 -10.42
N ALA A 27 -3.05 -2.57 -10.77
CA ALA A 27 -3.84 -2.15 -11.92
C ALA A 27 -5.16 -1.59 -11.40
N GLU A 28 -5.43 -0.32 -11.69
CA GLU A 28 -6.53 0.44 -11.10
C GLU A 28 -7.46 1.01 -12.17
N SER A 29 -8.73 1.21 -11.79
CA SER A 29 -9.74 1.86 -12.63
C SER A 29 -10.52 2.89 -11.79
N CYS A 30 -11.58 2.48 -11.09
CA CYS A 30 -12.42 3.39 -10.29
C CYS A 30 -11.72 4.01 -9.08
N THR A 31 -10.65 3.38 -8.58
CA THR A 31 -9.86 3.89 -7.44
C THR A 31 -8.89 4.98 -7.86
N GLY A 32 -8.63 5.17 -9.16
CA GLY A 32 -7.85 6.32 -9.66
C GLY A 32 -6.44 6.49 -9.07
N GLY A 33 -5.80 5.41 -8.60
CA GLY A 33 -4.47 5.46 -7.99
C GLY A 33 -4.45 5.45 -6.45
N TRP A 34 -5.62 5.40 -5.79
CA TRP A 34 -5.69 5.41 -4.32
C TRP A 34 -5.08 4.16 -3.67
N VAL A 35 -5.07 3.01 -4.36
CA VAL A 35 -4.42 1.81 -3.82
C VAL A 35 -2.91 1.99 -3.84
N ALA A 36 -2.34 2.37 -5.00
CA ALA A 36 -0.91 2.66 -5.09
C ALA A 36 -0.49 3.72 -4.07
N LYS A 37 -1.24 4.83 -3.96
CA LYS A 37 -1.03 5.91 -2.99
C LYS A 37 -1.01 5.41 -1.55
N THR A 38 -1.98 4.57 -1.15
CA THR A 38 -2.02 3.99 0.21
C THR A 38 -0.77 3.14 0.52
N ILE A 39 -0.24 2.43 -0.47
CA ILE A 39 0.95 1.59 -0.30
C ILE A 39 2.23 2.43 -0.26
N THR A 40 2.28 3.56 -0.97
CA THR A 40 3.48 4.41 -1.09
C THR A 40 3.54 5.60 -0.12
N ASP A 41 2.41 5.98 0.50
CA ASP A 41 2.34 7.11 1.45
C ASP A 41 2.92 6.81 2.84
N VAL A 42 3.40 5.58 3.07
CA VAL A 42 3.98 5.14 4.34
C VAL A 42 5.49 5.43 4.37
N SER A 43 5.98 5.99 5.50
CA SER A 43 7.42 6.30 5.71
C SER A 43 8.23 5.10 6.18
#